data_AF-A0A3D5Q7W6-F1
#
_entry.id   AF-A0A3D5Q7W6-F1
#
_cell.length_a   1.000
_cell.length_b   1.000
_cell.length_c   1.000
_cell.angle_alpha   90.00
_cell.angle_beta   90.00
_cell.angle_gamma   90.00
#
_symmetry.space_group_name_H-M   'P 1'
#
loop_
_entity.id
_entity.type
_entity.pdbx_description
1 polymer ?
#
loop_
_entity_poly.entity_id
_entity_poly.type
_entity_poly.pdbx_seq_one_letter_code
_entity_poly.pdbx_strand_id
1 'polypeptide(L)' 'HYSAIQGSGFKTLAEGQQVEFTVTQGQKGPQAENVVAL' A
#
# COMPACT_ATOMS: atom_id res chain seq x y z
N HIS A 1 -2.30 4.89 4.18
CA HIS A 1 -3.49 4.43 4.93
C HIS A 1 -3.64 2.93 4.68
N TYR A 2 -3.95 2.11 5.70
CA TYR A 2 -4.00 0.63 5.56
C TYR A 2 -5.07 0.15 4.55
N SER A 3 -6.02 1.03 4.20
CA SER A 3 -7.06 0.78 3.21
C SER A 3 -6.54 0.46 1.82
N ALA A 4 -5.32 0.90 1.47
CA ALA A 4 -4.73 0.71 0.14
C ALA A 4 -4.12 -0.69 -0.10
N ILE A 5 -3.96 -1.53 0.93
CA ILE A 5 -3.36 -2.86 0.83
C ILE A 5 -4.42 -3.87 0.36
N GLN A 6 -4.14 -4.62 -0.71
CA GLN A 6 -5.02 -5.69 -1.21
C GLN A 6 -4.54 -7.06 -0.72
N GLY A 7 -5.43 -7.82 -0.04
CA GLY A 7 -5.14 -9.15 0.53
C GLY A 7 -6.16 -9.58 1.60
N SER A 8 -6.45 -10.88 1.72
CA SER A 8 -7.45 -11.48 2.64
C SER A 8 -6.89 -11.80 4.04
N GLY A 9 -6.11 -10.87 4.61
CA GLY A 9 -5.47 -10.99 5.92
C GLY A 9 -5.12 -9.63 6.52
N PHE A 10 -4.50 -9.63 7.72
CA PHE A 10 -4.04 -8.42 8.40
C PHE A 10 -3.20 -7.55 7.45
N LYS A 11 -3.71 -6.36 7.12
CA LYS A 11 -3.11 -5.39 6.18
C LYS A 11 -1.92 -4.67 6.82
N THR A 12 -0.86 -5.41 7.08
CA THR A 12 0.40 -4.90 7.64
C THR A 12 1.55 -5.34 6.76
N LEU A 13 2.43 -4.41 6.41
CA LEU A 13 3.70 -4.71 5.77
C LEU A 13 4.78 -4.87 6.84
N ALA A 14 5.62 -5.88 6.70
CA ALA A 14 6.83 -5.99 7.50
C ALA A 14 7.91 -5.01 7.00
N GLU A 15 8.80 -4.58 7.88
CA GLU A 15 9.98 -3.81 7.48
C GLU A 15 10.83 -4.64 6.51
N GLY A 16 11.27 -4.02 5.41
CA GLY A 16 12.04 -4.68 4.35
C GLY A 16 11.22 -5.49 3.35
N GLN A 17 9.90 -5.59 3.51
CA GLN A 17 9.03 -6.29 2.56
C GLN A 17 8.94 -5.54 1.22
N GLN A 18 9.21 -6.25 0.12
CA GLN A 18 9.04 -5.70 -1.22
C GLN A 18 7.55 -5.65 -1.58
N VAL A 19 7.16 -4.53 -2.18
CA VAL A 19 5.78 -4.28 -2.59
C VAL A 19 5.73 -3.63 -3.95
N GLU A 20 4.65 -3.90 -4.67
CA GLU A 20 4.23 -3.16 -5.85
C GLU A 20 3.05 -2.26 -5.48
N PHE A 21 3.03 -1.03 -5.99
CA PHE A 21 1.94 -0.08 -5.75
C PHE A 21 1.87 0.97 -6.85
N THR A 22 0.75 1.67 -6.93
CA THR A 22 0.55 2.83 -7.80
C THR A 22 0.62 4.12 -7.00
N VAL A 23 1.31 5.14 -7.52
CA VAL A 23 1.33 6.48 -6.90
C VAL A 23 0.15 7.30 -7.41
N THR A 24 -0.66 7.86 -6.50
CA THR A 24 -1.77 8.76 -6.82
C THR A 24 -1.67 10.06 -6.02
N GLN A 25 -2.31 11.14 -6.49
CA GLN A 25 -2.33 12.41 -5.78
C GLN A 25 -3.54 12.49 -4.83
N GLY A 26 -3.29 12.43 -3.52
CA GLY A 26 -4.31 12.57 -2.49
C GLY A 26 -4.45 13.99 -1.96
N GLN A 27 -5.42 14.18 -1.07
CA GLN A 27 -5.70 15.47 -0.40
C GLN A 27 -4.51 16.02 0.41
N LYS A 28 -3.54 15.17 0.76
CA LYS A 28 -2.36 15.52 1.55
C LYS A 28 -1.04 15.36 0.79
N GLY A 29 -1.08 15.16 -0.52
CA GLY A 29 0.12 14.87 -1.32
C GLY A 29 0.07 13.50 -2.00
N PRO A 30 1.19 13.08 -2.63
CA PRO A 30 1.32 11.75 -3.21
C PRO A 30 1.08 10.66 -2.17
N GLN A 31 0.29 9.65 -2.54
CA GLN A 31 -0.01 8.49 -1.71
C GLN A 31 0.07 7.20 -2.54
N ALA A 32 0.26 6.07 -1.87
CA ALA A 32 0.28 4.75 -2.49
C ALA A 32 -1.13 4.14 -2.49
N GLU A 33 -1.56 3.64 -3.65
CA GLU A 33 -2.79 2.87 -3.88
C GLU A 33 -2.47 1.49 -4.46
N ASN A 34 -3.40 0.54 -4.32
CA ASN A 34 -3.28 -0.84 -4.81
C ASN A 34 -1.97 -1.52 -4.37
N VAL A 35 -1.65 -1.43 -3.09
CA VAL A 35 -0.40 -2.00 -2.56
C VAL A 35 -0.52 -3.52 -2.48
N VAL A 36 0.39 -4.21 -3.16
CA VAL A 36 0.48 -5.68 -3.25
C VAL A 36 1.85 -6.12 -2.74
N ALA A 37 1.88 -7.14 -1.87
CA ALA A 37 3.11 -7.78 -1.44
C ALA A 37 3.66 -8.69 -2.54
N LEU A 38 4.96 -8.58 -2.82
CA LEU A 38 5.68 -9.47 -3.74
C LEU A 38 6.16 -10.74 -3.02
#